data_AF-A0A6J7PPE6-F1
#
_entry.id   AF-A0A6J7PPE6-F1
#
_cell.length_a   1.000
_cell.length_b   1.000
_cell.length_c   1.000
_cell.angle_alpha   90.00
_cell.angle_beta   90.00
_cell.angle_gamma   90.00
#
_symmetry.space_group_name_H-M   'P 1'
#
loop_
_entity.id
_entity.type
_entity.pdbx_description
1 polymer ?
#
loop_
_entity_poly.entity_id
_entity_poly.type
_entity_poly.pdbx_seq_one_letter_code
_entity_poly.pdbx_strand_id
1 'polypeptide(L)'
;MEPANVAHEESTRPEPSRLPEGAERLVGRYAHFDVVAYEDEDMKTLIISTGFADLELRHGRLWNRQRFCHADVVTDLDIQISMSDVATSAIVPIDVPLEVTEEGGALRVVRPATPTAIGITLADPANEALPSDPEDSRIIDVDGDGRPGVTVKMKFSADLEGEIYIIRREIFAYDLTQVSPDRLVGTITDRSEQTVVGASDPMFVSTGQWKQIEDSSRNPVIWQRVDATWDARRLATERDKIFPPNPSADW
;
A
#
# COMPACT_ATOMS: atom_id res chain seq x y z
N MET A 1 -62.66 -15.99 -5.42
CA MET A 1 -61.27 -16.49 -5.48
C MET A 1 -60.56 -15.72 -6.57
N GLU A 2 -59.99 -14.58 -6.20
CA GLU A 2 -59.07 -13.80 -7.04
C GLU A 2 -57.68 -14.45 -6.99
N PRO A 3 -56.90 -14.45 -8.09
CA PRO A 3 -55.48 -14.73 -8.00
C PRO A 3 -54.75 -13.44 -7.61
N ALA A 4 -53.98 -13.51 -6.52
CA ALA A 4 -53.08 -12.46 -6.09
C ALA A 4 -51.93 -12.32 -7.10
N ASN A 5 -51.76 -11.10 -7.59
CA ASN A 5 -50.67 -10.68 -8.46
C ASN A 5 -49.39 -10.55 -7.61
N VAL A 6 -48.42 -11.44 -7.81
CA VAL A 6 -47.10 -11.34 -7.15
C VAL A 6 -46.24 -10.42 -8.01
N ALA A 7 -46.09 -9.17 -7.58
CA ALA A 7 -45.09 -8.27 -8.12
C ALA A 7 -43.70 -8.77 -7.69
N HIS A 8 -42.88 -9.14 -8.66
CA HIS A 8 -41.45 -9.32 -8.46
C HIS A 8 -40.83 -7.95 -8.21
N GLU A 9 -40.37 -7.69 -6.99
CA GLU A 9 -39.43 -6.60 -6.72
C GLU A 9 -38.12 -6.93 -7.44
N GLU A 10 -37.90 -6.27 -8.57
CA GLU A 10 -36.57 -6.17 -9.17
C GLU A 10 -35.64 -5.50 -8.15
N SER A 11 -34.74 -6.32 -7.60
CA SER A 11 -33.58 -5.87 -6.86
C SER A 11 -32.80 -4.88 -7.73
N THR A 12 -32.92 -3.59 -7.41
CA THR A 12 -32.17 -2.50 -8.02
C THR A 12 -30.70 -2.65 -7.65
N ARG A 13 -29.98 -3.43 -8.45
CA ARG A 13 -28.52 -3.32 -8.53
C ARG A 13 -28.22 -1.86 -8.87
N PRO A 14 -27.44 -1.10 -8.06
CA PRO A 14 -27.14 0.27 -8.40
C PRO A 14 -26.52 0.29 -9.79
N GLU A 15 -27.08 1.09 -10.69
CA GLU A 15 -26.44 1.34 -11.98
C GLU A 15 -25.00 1.80 -11.70
N PRO A 16 -24.01 1.36 -12.49
CA PRO A 16 -22.66 1.88 -12.35
C PRO A 16 -22.74 3.39 -12.50
N SER A 17 -22.48 4.12 -11.41
CA SER A 17 -22.55 5.57 -11.41
C SER A 17 -21.65 6.07 -12.54
N ARG A 18 -22.26 6.76 -13.51
CA ARG A 18 -21.52 7.38 -14.61
C ARG A 18 -20.40 8.23 -13.99
N LEU A 19 -19.17 8.03 -14.47
CA LEU A 19 -18.03 8.81 -14.01
C LEU A 19 -18.34 10.32 -14.10
N PRO A 20 -17.92 11.13 -13.10
CA PRO A 20 -18.04 12.58 -13.17
C PRO A 20 -17.37 13.15 -14.42
N GLU A 21 -17.81 14.34 -14.83
CA GLU A 21 -17.22 15.01 -15.98
C GLU A 21 -15.71 15.20 -15.79
N GLY A 22 -14.93 14.81 -16.81
CA GLY A 22 -13.48 14.97 -16.77
C GLY A 22 -12.71 13.88 -16.04
N ALA A 23 -13.36 12.94 -15.36
CA ALA A 23 -12.69 11.80 -14.73
C ALA A 23 -11.88 10.98 -15.75
N GLU A 24 -12.34 10.86 -17.00
CA GLU A 24 -11.59 10.19 -18.07
C GLU A 24 -10.19 10.79 -18.32
N ARG A 25 -9.97 12.07 -17.98
CA ARG A 25 -8.65 12.71 -18.08
C ARG A 25 -7.67 12.22 -17.02
N LEU A 26 -8.14 11.51 -15.98
CA LEU A 26 -7.27 10.87 -15.00
C LEU A 26 -6.58 9.62 -15.56
N VAL A 27 -7.01 9.07 -16.70
CA VAL A 27 -6.32 7.93 -17.33
C VAL A 27 -4.85 8.26 -17.55
N GLY A 28 -3.96 7.34 -17.20
CA GLY A 28 -2.52 7.50 -17.34
C GLY A 28 -1.72 6.93 -16.17
N ARG A 29 -0.39 7.12 -16.24
CA ARG A 29 0.55 6.68 -15.21
C ARG A 29 0.83 7.81 -14.23
N TYR A 30 0.84 7.47 -12.95
CA TYR A 30 1.28 8.34 -11.88
C TYR A 30 2.40 7.67 -11.12
N ALA A 31 3.48 8.39 -10.86
CA ALA A 31 4.35 8.03 -9.75
C ALA A 31 3.59 8.30 -8.46
N HIS A 32 3.68 7.42 -7.47
CA HIS A 32 3.15 7.67 -6.14
C HIS A 32 4.25 7.76 -5.08
N PHE A 33 3.95 8.52 -4.05
CA PHE A 33 4.75 8.73 -2.84
C PHE A 33 3.81 8.58 -1.65
N ASP A 34 4.03 7.54 -0.87
CA ASP A 34 3.13 7.07 0.16
C ASP A 34 3.89 7.09 1.48
N VAL A 35 3.40 7.86 2.46
CA VAL A 35 3.94 7.87 3.81
C VAL A 35 2.90 7.28 4.74
N VAL A 36 3.32 6.32 5.55
CA VAL A 36 2.49 5.76 6.62
C VAL A 36 3.28 5.85 7.92
N ALA A 37 2.69 6.51 8.91
CA ALA A 37 3.25 6.64 10.24
C ALA A 37 2.66 5.57 11.15
N TYR A 38 3.55 4.88 11.86
CA TYR A 38 3.23 3.85 12.83
C TYR A 38 3.85 4.16 14.18
N GLU A 39 3.24 3.58 15.21
CA GLU A 39 3.81 3.51 16.55
C GLU A 39 3.57 2.12 17.15
N ASP A 40 4.49 1.71 17.99
CA ASP A 40 4.28 0.69 19.02
C ASP A 40 4.70 1.25 20.40
N GLU A 41 4.87 0.39 21.40
CA GLU A 41 5.27 0.83 22.75
C GLU A 41 6.69 1.42 22.80
N ASP A 42 7.54 1.08 21.84
CA ASP A 42 8.98 1.31 21.88
C ASP A 42 9.49 2.27 20.80
N MET A 43 8.80 2.38 19.66
CA MET A 43 9.33 3.04 18.48
C MET A 43 8.26 3.73 17.63
N LYS A 44 8.59 4.91 17.11
CA LYS A 44 7.86 5.59 16.03
C LYS A 44 8.52 5.28 14.71
N THR A 45 7.73 4.87 13.74
CA THR A 45 8.24 4.44 12.43
C THR A 45 7.45 5.10 11.31
N LEU A 46 8.15 5.59 10.31
CA LEU A 46 7.60 5.96 9.01
C LEU A 46 8.04 4.91 8.00
N ILE A 47 7.08 4.38 7.24
CA ILE A 47 7.38 3.70 5.98
C ILE A 47 7.05 4.67 4.86
N ILE A 48 8.04 4.94 4.01
CA ILE A 48 7.89 5.81 2.85
C ILE A 48 8.08 4.96 1.61
N SER A 49 7.01 4.70 0.87
CA SER A 49 7.10 3.90 -0.36
C SER A 49 6.88 4.73 -1.61
N THR A 50 7.53 4.32 -2.69
CA THR A 50 7.38 4.91 -4.02
C THR A 50 7.13 3.84 -5.06
N GLY A 51 6.36 4.20 -6.08
CA GLY A 51 5.99 3.29 -7.14
C GLY A 51 5.10 3.93 -8.20
N PHE A 52 4.25 3.13 -8.84
CA PHE A 52 3.33 3.59 -9.88
C PHE A 52 1.87 3.19 -9.64
N ALA A 53 0.99 4.16 -9.88
CA ALA A 53 -0.44 4.00 -9.98
C ALA A 53 -0.84 4.18 -11.45
N ASP A 54 -1.15 3.09 -12.14
CA ASP A 54 -1.67 3.14 -13.51
C ASP A 54 -3.21 3.20 -13.45
N LEU A 55 -3.79 4.25 -14.04
CA LEU A 55 -5.23 4.46 -14.13
C LEU A 55 -5.74 4.15 -15.54
N GLU A 56 -6.68 3.22 -15.64
CA GLU A 56 -7.24 2.73 -16.89
C GLU A 56 -8.76 2.81 -16.90
N LEU A 57 -9.36 3.18 -18.04
CA LEU A 57 -10.81 3.11 -18.21
C LEU A 57 -11.22 1.71 -18.67
N ARG A 58 -11.92 0.96 -17.82
CA ARG A 58 -12.45 -0.37 -18.15
C ARG A 58 -13.95 -0.40 -17.87
N HIS A 59 -14.75 -0.68 -18.90
CA HIS A 59 -16.21 -0.77 -18.79
C HIS A 59 -16.87 0.47 -18.12
N GLY A 60 -16.40 1.68 -18.46
CA GLY A 60 -16.95 2.92 -17.92
C GLY A 60 -16.56 3.24 -16.48
N ARG A 61 -15.60 2.51 -15.89
CA ARG A 61 -15.04 2.76 -14.55
C ARG A 61 -13.54 2.99 -14.66
N LEU A 62 -12.98 3.84 -13.80
CA LEU A 62 -11.55 3.93 -13.64
C LEU A 62 -11.07 2.78 -12.76
N TRP A 63 -10.06 2.07 -13.22
CA TRP A 63 -9.38 1.01 -12.49
C TRP A 63 -7.98 1.47 -12.16
N ASN A 64 -7.53 1.12 -10.96
CA ASN A 64 -6.20 1.39 -10.50
C ASN A 64 -5.40 0.11 -10.38
N ARG A 65 -4.22 0.12 -10.99
CA ARG A 65 -3.18 -0.90 -10.86
C ARG A 65 -2.00 -0.28 -10.12
N GLN A 66 -1.71 -0.79 -8.92
CA GLN A 66 -0.59 -0.33 -8.08
C GLN A 66 0.65 -1.19 -8.29
N ARG A 67 1.83 -0.58 -8.20
CA ARG A 67 3.13 -1.25 -8.19
C ARG A 67 4.07 -0.50 -7.27
N PHE A 68 4.65 -1.17 -6.30
CA PHE A 68 5.67 -0.60 -5.42
C PHE A 68 7.06 -0.88 -5.99
N CYS A 69 7.99 0.06 -5.81
CA CYS A 69 9.35 -0.03 -6.36
C CYS A 69 10.40 0.01 -5.25
N HIS A 70 10.22 0.92 -4.29
CA HIS A 70 11.19 1.14 -3.22
C HIS A 70 10.45 1.58 -1.94
N ALA A 71 11.01 1.22 -0.78
CA ALA A 71 10.54 1.67 0.51
C ALA A 71 11.71 2.06 1.41
N ASP A 72 11.66 3.28 1.94
CA ASP A 72 12.49 3.75 3.03
C ASP A 72 11.78 3.52 4.36
N VAL A 73 12.57 3.24 5.41
CA VAL A 73 12.08 3.19 6.79
C VAL A 73 12.83 4.24 7.60
N VAL A 74 12.08 5.12 8.26
CA VAL A 74 12.64 6.16 9.15
C VAL A 74 12.08 5.92 10.54
N THR A 75 12.95 5.87 11.55
CA THR A 75 12.58 5.65 12.95
C THR A 75 13.02 6.82 13.83
N ASP A 76 12.41 6.96 15.01
CA ASP A 76 12.85 7.90 16.06
C ASP A 76 14.08 7.39 16.83
N LEU A 77 14.47 6.13 16.60
CA LEU A 77 15.68 5.51 17.11
C LEU A 77 16.84 5.60 16.10
N ASP A 78 18.07 5.55 16.61
CA ASP A 78 19.30 5.46 15.80
C ASP A 78 19.53 4.01 15.30
N ILE A 79 18.57 3.51 14.53
CA ILE A 79 18.58 2.16 13.93
C ILE A 79 18.30 2.33 12.44
N GLN A 80 19.05 1.62 11.60
CA GLN A 80 18.77 1.54 10.17
C GLN A 80 17.95 0.28 9.90
N ILE A 81 16.74 0.46 9.40
CA ILE A 81 15.88 -0.62 8.95
C ILE A 81 15.77 -0.51 7.43
N SER A 82 15.90 -1.64 6.74
CA SER A 82 15.81 -1.67 5.28
C SER A 82 15.18 -2.95 4.77
N MET A 83 14.50 -2.83 3.63
CA MET A 83 13.96 -3.93 2.85
C MET A 83 14.48 -3.79 1.43
N SER A 84 14.68 -4.90 0.73
CA SER A 84 15.16 -4.85 -0.65
C SER A 84 14.10 -4.28 -1.60
N ASP A 85 14.52 -3.70 -2.72
CA ASP A 85 13.60 -3.30 -3.80
C ASP A 85 12.85 -4.51 -4.37
N VAL A 86 13.46 -5.70 -4.33
CA VAL A 86 12.83 -6.95 -4.78
C VAL A 86 11.68 -7.32 -3.84
N ALA A 87 11.90 -7.28 -2.52
CA ALA A 87 10.86 -7.49 -1.52
C ALA A 87 9.75 -6.45 -1.62
N THR A 88 10.10 -5.17 -1.80
CA THR A 88 9.12 -4.11 -2.03
C THR A 88 8.30 -4.35 -3.31
N SER A 89 8.95 -4.77 -4.39
CA SER A 89 8.29 -5.04 -5.68
C SER A 89 7.45 -6.33 -5.68
N ALA A 90 7.64 -7.21 -4.69
CA ALA A 90 6.79 -8.38 -4.48
C ALA A 90 5.38 -8.02 -3.99
N ILE A 91 5.18 -6.78 -3.52
CA ILE A 91 3.88 -6.24 -3.18
C ILE A 91 3.09 -5.98 -4.47
N VAL A 92 2.17 -6.88 -4.78
CA VAL A 92 1.34 -6.80 -5.99
C VAL A 92 -0.15 -6.83 -5.62
N PRO A 93 -0.75 -5.66 -5.29
CA PRO A 93 -2.17 -5.60 -5.02
C PRO A 93 -2.99 -5.94 -6.26
N ILE A 94 -4.20 -6.46 -6.03
CA ILE A 94 -5.17 -6.65 -7.09
C ILE A 94 -5.56 -5.30 -7.71
N ASP A 95 -5.81 -5.31 -9.02
CA ASP A 95 -6.42 -4.16 -9.70
C ASP A 95 -7.83 -3.94 -9.13
N VAL A 96 -8.16 -2.69 -8.83
CA VAL A 96 -9.43 -2.36 -8.17
C VAL A 96 -10.11 -1.18 -8.84
N PRO A 97 -11.45 -1.17 -9.00
CA PRO A 97 -12.13 0.01 -9.48
C PRO A 97 -12.05 1.12 -8.42
N LEU A 98 -11.88 2.35 -8.90
CA LEU A 98 -11.92 3.56 -8.09
C LEU A 98 -13.36 4.06 -7.95
N GLU A 99 -13.64 4.66 -6.80
CA GLU A 99 -14.78 5.56 -6.64
C GLU A 99 -14.32 6.98 -6.97
N VAL A 100 -15.03 7.66 -7.87
CA VAL A 100 -14.68 9.01 -8.29
C VAL A 100 -15.91 9.90 -8.15
N THR A 101 -15.76 10.97 -7.38
CA THR A 101 -16.79 11.97 -7.14
C THR A 101 -16.25 13.36 -7.48
N GLU A 102 -17.14 14.33 -7.66
CA GLU A 102 -16.77 15.74 -7.78
C GLU A 102 -17.16 16.45 -6.48
N GLU A 103 -16.19 17.12 -5.86
CA GLU A 103 -16.36 17.87 -4.62
C GLU A 103 -15.67 19.23 -4.77
N GLY A 104 -16.44 20.32 -4.68
CA GLY A 104 -15.89 21.68 -4.76
C GLY A 104 -15.20 22.02 -6.09
N GLY A 105 -15.59 21.39 -7.20
CA GLY A 105 -14.98 21.56 -8.52
C GLY A 105 -13.67 20.79 -8.73
N ALA A 106 -13.29 19.94 -7.77
CA ALA A 106 -12.18 19.00 -7.87
C ALA A 106 -12.69 17.57 -7.90
N LEU A 107 -11.96 16.67 -8.56
CA LEU A 107 -12.24 15.24 -8.50
C LEU A 107 -11.67 14.67 -7.21
N ARG A 108 -12.50 13.99 -6.43
CA ARG A 108 -12.08 13.12 -5.34
C ARG A 108 -12.04 11.68 -5.86
N VAL A 109 -10.97 10.98 -5.51
CA VAL A 109 -10.66 9.63 -5.99
C VAL A 109 -10.39 8.76 -4.77
N VAL A 110 -11.26 7.78 -4.55
CA VAL A 110 -11.12 6.82 -3.45
C VAL A 110 -10.73 5.46 -4.02
N ARG A 111 -9.61 4.94 -3.52
CA ARG A 111 -9.19 3.55 -3.75
C ARG A 111 -9.55 2.74 -2.51
N PRO A 112 -10.43 1.73 -2.62
CA PRO A 112 -10.80 0.92 -1.47
C PRO A 112 -9.64 0.04 -0.98
N ALA A 113 -9.78 -0.48 0.22
CA ALA A 113 -8.82 -1.42 0.80
C ALA A 113 -8.65 -2.68 -0.07
N THR A 114 -7.41 -3.09 -0.30
CA THR A 114 -7.08 -4.33 -1.04
C THR A 114 -6.11 -5.19 -0.22
N PRO A 115 -6.63 -6.12 0.59
CA PRO A 115 -5.80 -7.09 1.30
C PRO A 115 -4.86 -7.84 0.36
N THR A 116 -3.55 -7.67 0.56
CA THR A 116 -2.49 -8.18 -0.33
C THR A 116 -1.50 -8.98 0.49
N ALA A 117 -1.39 -10.28 0.21
CA ALA A 117 -0.45 -11.16 0.90
C ALA A 117 0.98 -10.98 0.37
N ILE A 118 1.95 -10.96 1.28
CA ILE A 118 3.38 -10.80 0.99
C ILE A 118 4.15 -11.85 1.80
N GLY A 119 5.02 -12.59 1.13
CA GLY A 119 5.77 -13.68 1.77
C GLY A 119 4.91 -14.91 2.12
N ILE A 120 3.63 -14.92 1.72
CA ILE A 120 2.69 -15.99 2.02
C ILE A 120 1.63 -16.13 0.93
N THR A 121 1.19 -17.37 0.69
CA THR A 121 0.01 -17.66 -0.15
C THR A 121 -1.25 -17.75 0.71
N LEU A 122 -2.21 -16.87 0.46
CA LEU A 122 -3.56 -16.93 1.03
C LEU A 122 -4.58 -17.14 -0.10
N ALA A 123 -5.52 -18.07 0.07
CA ALA A 123 -6.57 -18.30 -0.91
C ALA A 123 -7.65 -17.20 -0.85
N ASP A 124 -7.90 -16.66 0.34
CA ASP A 124 -8.75 -15.51 0.62
C ASP A 124 -8.00 -14.52 1.53
N PRO A 125 -7.17 -13.63 0.96
CA PRO A 125 -6.44 -12.63 1.71
C PRO A 125 -7.32 -11.72 2.57
N ALA A 126 -8.62 -11.58 2.27
CA ALA A 126 -9.50 -10.70 3.03
C ALA A 126 -9.98 -11.33 4.36
N ASN A 127 -10.05 -12.66 4.44
CA ASN A 127 -10.69 -13.36 5.57
C ASN A 127 -9.77 -14.38 6.26
N GLU A 128 -8.73 -14.88 5.60
CA GLU A 128 -7.77 -15.77 6.24
C GLU A 128 -6.88 -15.04 7.23
N ALA A 129 -6.54 -15.70 8.34
CA ALA A 129 -5.55 -15.19 9.29
C ALA A 129 -4.14 -15.51 8.81
N LEU A 130 -3.18 -14.63 9.10
CA LEU A 130 -1.77 -14.97 8.97
C LEU A 130 -1.42 -16.10 9.96
N PRO A 131 -0.68 -17.14 9.53
CA PRO A 131 -0.19 -18.18 10.41
C PRO A 131 0.83 -17.64 11.40
N SER A 132 0.84 -18.25 12.59
CA SER A 132 1.87 -18.06 13.61
C SER A 132 2.94 -19.15 13.61
N ASP A 133 2.73 -20.25 12.88
CA ASP A 133 3.72 -21.32 12.73
C ASP A 133 4.75 -20.91 11.66
N PRO A 134 6.04 -20.76 12.03
CA PRO A 134 7.09 -20.40 11.07
C PRO A 134 7.34 -21.48 10.01
N GLU A 135 6.91 -22.72 10.23
CA GLU A 135 7.03 -23.83 9.28
C GLU A 135 5.75 -24.04 8.43
N ASP A 136 4.81 -23.08 8.46
CA ASP A 136 3.59 -23.17 7.64
C ASP A 136 3.96 -23.20 6.14
N SER A 137 3.54 -24.26 5.45
CA SER A 137 3.82 -24.49 4.03
C SER A 137 3.31 -23.39 3.07
N ARG A 138 2.44 -22.49 3.54
CA ARG A 138 1.98 -21.32 2.77
C ARG A 138 3.02 -20.21 2.70
N ILE A 139 3.99 -20.19 3.62
CA ILE A 139 5.07 -19.21 3.65
C ILE A 139 5.99 -19.48 2.45
N ILE A 140 6.30 -18.42 1.71
CA ILE A 140 7.07 -18.48 0.47
C ILE A 140 8.12 -17.38 0.45
N ASP A 141 9.28 -17.71 -0.11
CA ASP A 141 10.36 -16.74 -0.41
C ASP A 141 9.97 -15.94 -1.66
N VAL A 142 9.45 -14.73 -1.47
CA VAL A 142 8.97 -13.90 -2.59
C VAL A 142 10.04 -12.96 -3.14
N ASP A 143 11.11 -12.70 -2.38
CA ASP A 143 12.24 -11.86 -2.78
C ASP A 143 13.47 -12.65 -3.26
N GLY A 144 13.42 -13.97 -3.16
CA GLY A 144 14.37 -14.91 -3.76
C GLY A 144 15.72 -14.95 -3.05
N ASP A 145 15.77 -14.61 -1.77
CA ASP A 145 17.00 -14.55 -0.98
C ASP A 145 17.29 -15.85 -0.20
N GLY A 146 16.39 -16.84 -0.30
CA GLY A 146 16.48 -18.13 0.37
C GLY A 146 15.91 -18.14 1.79
N ARG A 147 15.25 -17.07 2.23
CA ARG A 147 14.62 -16.94 3.55
C ARG A 147 13.09 -17.03 3.45
N PRO A 148 12.39 -17.49 4.50
CA PRO A 148 10.94 -17.55 4.49
C PRO A 148 10.33 -16.15 4.48
N GLY A 149 9.33 -15.91 3.63
CA GLY A 149 8.61 -14.63 3.63
C GLY A 149 9.35 -13.54 2.86
N VAL A 150 9.57 -12.40 3.53
CA VAL A 150 10.45 -11.31 3.07
C VAL A 150 11.44 -10.93 4.16
N THR A 151 12.65 -10.54 3.74
CA THR A 151 13.72 -10.17 4.67
C THR A 151 13.73 -8.68 4.96
N VAL A 152 13.71 -8.34 6.25
CA VAL A 152 13.94 -6.99 6.77
C VAL A 152 15.28 -6.98 7.50
N LYS A 153 16.17 -6.08 7.09
CA LYS A 153 17.51 -5.92 7.68
C LYS A 153 17.51 -4.79 8.69
N MET A 154 18.11 -5.06 9.84
CA MET A 154 18.18 -4.14 10.96
C MET A 154 19.64 -3.94 11.35
N LYS A 155 20.07 -2.69 11.46
CA LYS A 155 21.42 -2.33 11.89
C LYS A 155 21.34 -1.32 13.02
N PHE A 156 21.83 -1.73 14.18
CA PHE A 156 21.82 -0.96 15.42
C PHE A 156 23.15 -0.24 15.68
N SER A 157 24.25 -0.81 15.17
CA SER A 157 25.57 -0.20 15.23
C SER A 157 26.47 -0.78 14.12
N ALA A 158 27.75 -0.40 14.09
CA ALA A 158 28.71 -0.97 13.14
C ALA A 158 28.91 -2.49 13.31
N ASP A 159 28.79 -2.99 14.55
CA ASP A 159 29.08 -4.39 14.90
C ASP A 159 27.82 -5.19 15.29
N LEU A 160 26.64 -4.55 15.27
CA LEU A 160 25.36 -5.18 15.62
C LEU A 160 24.35 -4.98 14.49
N GLU A 161 24.17 -6.03 13.71
CA GLU A 161 23.20 -6.15 12.63
C GLU A 161 22.49 -7.51 12.67
N GLY A 162 21.30 -7.56 12.10
CA GLY A 162 20.47 -8.75 12.06
C GLY A 162 19.40 -8.67 10.98
N GLU A 163 18.72 -9.78 10.80
CA GLU A 163 17.61 -9.93 9.87
C GLU A 163 16.41 -10.48 10.62
N ILE A 164 15.22 -9.99 10.28
CA ILE A 164 13.96 -10.65 10.60
C ILE A 164 13.28 -11.05 9.30
N TYR A 165 12.54 -12.14 9.36
CA TYR A 165 11.79 -12.70 8.26
C TYR A 165 10.32 -12.54 8.57
N ILE A 166 9.58 -11.85 7.71
CA ILE A 166 8.18 -11.52 7.96
C ILE A 166 7.27 -12.05 6.86
N ILE A 167 6.06 -12.39 7.25
CA ILE A 167 4.91 -12.42 6.35
C ILE A 167 4.02 -11.23 6.68
N ARG A 168 3.37 -10.67 5.66
CA ARG A 168 2.54 -9.48 5.82
C ARG A 168 1.28 -9.59 4.99
N ARG A 169 0.20 -9.02 5.52
CA ARG A 169 -1.00 -8.70 4.74
C ARG A 169 -1.11 -7.19 4.70
N GLU A 170 -0.88 -6.60 3.53
CA GLU A 170 -1.03 -5.18 3.32
C GLU A 170 -2.48 -4.79 3.03
N ILE A 171 -2.99 -3.77 3.72
CA ILE A 171 -4.38 -3.32 3.61
C ILE A 171 -4.45 -1.79 3.50
N PHE A 172 -4.01 -1.27 2.35
CA PHE A 172 -4.08 0.17 2.05
C PHE A 172 -5.38 0.57 1.37
N ALA A 173 -5.99 1.64 1.88
CA ALA A 173 -7.00 2.44 1.21
C ALA A 173 -6.49 3.88 1.03
N TYR A 174 -6.90 4.53 -0.06
CA TYR A 174 -6.45 5.87 -0.41
C TYR A 174 -7.66 6.78 -0.60
N ASP A 175 -7.58 7.99 -0.07
CA ASP A 175 -8.54 9.05 -0.32
C ASP A 175 -7.77 10.26 -0.87
N LEU A 176 -8.00 10.58 -2.14
CA LEU A 176 -7.21 11.55 -2.91
C LEU A 176 -8.11 12.66 -3.45
N THR A 177 -7.59 13.89 -3.48
CA THR A 177 -8.19 15.02 -4.18
C THR A 177 -7.28 15.48 -5.31
N GLN A 178 -7.84 15.73 -6.48
CA GLN A 178 -7.14 16.34 -7.59
C GLN A 178 -6.84 17.81 -7.29
N VAL A 179 -5.56 18.16 -7.17
CA VAL A 179 -5.11 19.55 -6.90
C VAL A 179 -4.60 20.25 -8.16
N SER A 180 -4.28 19.48 -9.20
CA SER A 180 -3.97 19.98 -10.55
C SER A 180 -4.25 18.89 -11.60
N PRO A 181 -4.23 19.21 -12.91
CA PRO A 181 -4.44 18.19 -13.96
C PRO A 181 -3.53 16.95 -13.85
N ASP A 182 -2.35 17.13 -13.26
CA ASP A 182 -1.29 16.14 -13.16
C ASP A 182 -0.97 15.73 -11.73
N ARG A 183 -1.76 16.16 -10.74
CA ARG A 183 -1.45 15.88 -9.34
C ARG A 183 -2.69 15.60 -8.50
N LEU A 184 -2.64 14.48 -7.78
CA LEU A 184 -3.57 14.15 -6.70
C LEU A 184 -2.82 14.08 -5.38
N VAL A 185 -3.46 14.55 -4.31
CA VAL A 185 -2.91 14.54 -2.96
C VAL A 185 -4.00 14.09 -1.99
N GLY A 186 -3.62 13.36 -0.96
CA GLY A 186 -4.57 12.90 0.03
C GLY A 186 -3.91 12.08 1.13
N THR A 187 -4.63 11.09 1.64
CA THR A 187 -4.22 10.33 2.83
C THR A 187 -4.42 8.83 2.67
N ILE A 188 -3.60 8.07 3.39
CA ILE A 188 -3.65 6.60 3.44
C ILE A 188 -4.31 6.16 4.73
N THR A 189 -5.24 5.22 4.63
CA THR A 189 -5.65 4.39 5.76
C THR A 189 -4.97 3.03 5.60
N ASP A 190 -4.14 2.67 6.57
CA ASP A 190 -3.49 1.37 6.62
C ASP A 190 -4.03 0.53 7.77
N ARG A 191 -4.42 -0.71 7.46
CA ARG A 191 -4.84 -1.73 8.41
C ARG A 191 -4.03 -3.01 8.28
N SER A 192 -2.82 -2.88 7.73
CA SER A 192 -1.89 -3.98 7.54
C SER A 192 -1.58 -4.70 8.85
N GLU A 193 -1.25 -5.97 8.72
CA GLU A 193 -0.80 -6.84 9.81
C GLU A 193 0.43 -7.62 9.34
N GLN A 194 1.27 -8.01 10.29
CA GLN A 194 2.49 -8.75 9.99
C GLN A 194 2.74 -9.84 11.02
N THR A 195 3.56 -10.82 10.66
CA THR A 195 4.04 -11.85 11.59
C THR A 195 5.51 -12.11 11.33
N VAL A 196 6.32 -12.07 12.37
CA VAL A 196 7.71 -12.50 12.32
C VAL A 196 7.74 -14.03 12.33
N VAL A 197 8.25 -14.62 11.26
CA VAL A 197 8.36 -16.08 11.07
C VAL A 197 9.80 -16.58 11.24
N GLY A 198 10.76 -15.68 11.48
CA GLY A 198 12.11 -16.06 11.84
C GLY A 198 13.04 -14.86 11.95
N ALA A 199 14.28 -15.15 12.33
CA ALA A 199 15.33 -14.14 12.42
C ALA A 199 16.72 -14.79 12.26
N SER A 200 17.72 -13.97 11.95
CA SER A 200 19.13 -14.40 11.90
C SER A 200 19.68 -14.76 13.29
N ASP A 201 19.16 -14.10 14.34
CA ASP A 201 19.46 -14.37 15.74
C ASP A 201 18.16 -14.27 16.56
N PRO A 202 17.89 -15.19 17.50
CA PRO A 202 16.70 -15.13 18.38
C PRO A 202 16.50 -13.80 19.10
N MET A 203 17.57 -13.03 19.36
CA MET A 203 17.46 -11.72 20.00
C MET A 203 16.68 -10.68 19.18
N PHE A 204 16.55 -10.87 17.86
CA PHE A 204 15.84 -9.94 16.97
C PHE A 204 14.37 -10.29 16.77
N VAL A 205 13.89 -11.41 17.33
CA VAL A 205 12.48 -11.78 17.24
C VAL A 205 11.65 -10.79 18.06
N SER A 206 10.95 -9.90 17.36
CA SER A 206 9.97 -8.98 17.96
C SER A 206 8.55 -9.44 17.66
N THR A 207 7.67 -9.32 18.65
CA THR A 207 6.23 -9.58 18.50
C THR A 207 5.43 -8.28 18.32
N GLY A 208 6.11 -7.13 18.23
CA GLY A 208 5.48 -5.82 18.08
C GLY A 208 4.62 -5.77 16.81
N GLN A 209 3.38 -5.30 16.98
CA GLN A 209 2.49 -4.99 15.87
C GLN A 209 2.40 -3.47 15.75
N TRP A 210 3.00 -2.94 14.70
CA TRP A 210 2.94 -1.52 14.37
C TRP A 210 1.50 -1.11 14.10
N LYS A 211 1.02 -0.12 14.84
CA LYS A 211 -0.30 0.46 14.61
C LYS A 211 -0.14 1.77 13.88
N GLN A 212 -0.93 1.97 12.83
CA GLN A 212 -0.97 3.27 12.17
C GLN A 212 -1.40 4.34 13.17
N ILE A 213 -0.71 5.48 13.15
CA ILE A 213 -1.10 6.66 13.92
C ILE A 213 -2.33 7.29 13.28
N GLU A 214 -3.37 7.51 14.08
CA GLU A 214 -4.68 8.10 13.68
C GLU A 214 -4.58 9.64 13.52
N ASP A 215 -3.54 10.11 12.84
CA ASP A 215 -3.35 11.50 12.42
C ASP A 215 -3.11 11.51 10.90
N SER A 216 -4.11 11.95 10.16
CA SER A 216 -4.08 11.89 8.69
C SER A 216 -2.99 12.78 8.08
N SER A 217 -2.51 13.80 8.81
CA SER A 217 -1.39 14.65 8.36
C SER A 217 -0.05 13.91 8.31
N ARG A 218 0.05 12.78 9.01
CA ARG A 218 1.24 11.91 9.06
C ARG A 218 1.18 10.76 8.07
N ASN A 219 0.06 10.61 7.37
CA ASN A 219 -0.17 9.54 6.41
C ASN A 219 -0.43 10.07 4.98
N PRO A 220 0.35 11.05 4.47
CA PRO A 220 0.08 11.64 3.17
C PRO A 220 0.38 10.67 2.03
N VAL A 221 -0.41 10.81 0.96
CA VAL A 221 -0.12 10.24 -0.35
C VAL A 221 -0.12 11.33 -1.41
N ILE A 222 0.82 11.24 -2.36
CA ILE A 222 0.90 12.10 -3.53
C ILE A 222 0.98 11.23 -4.77
N TRP A 223 0.08 11.46 -5.73
CA TRP A 223 0.19 10.90 -7.07
C TRP A 223 0.55 12.02 -8.05
N GLN A 224 1.71 11.89 -8.70
CA GLN A 224 2.19 12.82 -9.69
C GLN A 224 2.20 12.13 -11.06
N ARG A 225 1.48 12.69 -12.03
CA ARG A 225 1.44 12.15 -13.39
C ARG A 225 2.85 12.17 -13.98
N VAL A 226 3.21 11.07 -14.61
CA VAL A 226 4.46 10.89 -15.34
C VAL A 226 4.20 10.25 -16.70
N ASP A 227 5.17 10.33 -17.59
CA ASP A 227 5.06 9.68 -18.89
C ASP A 227 5.19 8.15 -18.76
N ALA A 228 4.63 7.40 -19.72
CA ALA A 228 4.59 5.94 -19.68
C ALA A 228 5.97 5.26 -19.74
N THR A 229 7.05 6.00 -20.05
CA THR A 229 8.42 5.46 -20.10
C THR A 229 9.10 5.46 -18.73
N TRP A 230 8.48 6.03 -17.70
CA TRP A 230 9.00 5.94 -16.34
C TRP A 230 8.99 4.50 -15.85
N ASP A 231 10.12 4.09 -15.30
CA ASP A 231 10.34 2.83 -14.60
C ASP A 231 10.86 3.10 -13.18
N ALA A 232 11.00 2.02 -12.39
CA ALA A 232 11.46 2.08 -11.00
C ALA A 232 12.82 2.79 -10.88
N ARG A 233 13.72 2.56 -11.83
CA ARG A 233 15.06 3.15 -11.83
C ARG A 233 15.02 4.66 -12.04
N ARG A 234 14.24 5.12 -13.01
CA ARG A 234 14.04 6.54 -13.27
C ARG A 234 13.36 7.20 -12.08
N LEU A 235 12.34 6.56 -11.51
CA LEU A 235 11.67 7.05 -10.30
C LEU A 235 12.65 7.24 -9.15
N ALA A 236 13.50 6.25 -8.85
CA ALA A 236 14.52 6.36 -7.81
C ALA A 236 15.49 7.53 -8.04
N THR A 237 15.86 7.80 -9.30
CA THR A 237 16.81 8.88 -9.64
C THR A 237 16.17 10.27 -9.67
N GLU A 238 14.88 10.35 -9.98
CA GLU A 238 14.17 11.61 -10.21
C GLU A 238 13.12 11.95 -9.13
N ARG A 239 12.96 11.10 -8.12
CA ARG A 239 12.02 11.24 -6.99
C ARG A 239 12.01 12.67 -6.44
N ASP A 240 13.18 13.21 -6.11
CA ASP A 240 13.31 14.52 -5.46
C ASP A 240 12.89 15.70 -6.34
N LYS A 241 12.71 15.48 -7.65
CA LYS A 241 12.19 16.50 -8.57
C LYS A 241 10.66 16.60 -8.51
N ILE A 242 9.99 15.53 -8.07
CA ILE A 242 8.52 15.40 -8.13
C ILE A 242 7.86 15.20 -6.77
N PHE A 243 8.63 14.83 -5.75
CA PHE A 243 8.14 14.58 -4.39
C PHE A 243 8.91 15.38 -3.33
N PRO A 244 8.27 15.68 -2.18
CA PRO A 244 8.94 16.29 -1.04
C PRO A 244 10.03 15.36 -0.49
N PRO A 245 11.02 15.83 0.29
CA PRO A 245 11.96 14.94 1.00
C PRO A 245 11.24 13.98 1.96
N ASN A 246 11.90 12.90 2.36
CA ASN A 246 11.36 11.99 3.37
C ASN A 246 11.15 12.75 4.70
N PRO A 247 10.00 12.60 5.37
CA PRO A 247 9.77 13.20 6.68
C PRO A 247 10.63 12.53 7.77
N SER A 248 10.82 13.25 8.87
CA SER A 248 11.44 12.75 10.10
C SER A 248 10.41 12.11 11.03
N ALA A 249 10.85 11.17 11.86
CA ALA A 249 10.08 10.58 12.94
C ALA A 249 10.27 11.34 14.27
N ASP A 250 9.96 12.64 14.32
CA ASP A 250 10.34 13.55 15.42
C ASP A 250 9.17 14.08 16.28
N TRP A 251 8.02 13.41 16.24
CA TRP A 251 6.87 13.73 17.10
C TRP A 251 6.87 12.95 18.39
#